data_AF-I3ZI90-F1
#
_entry.id   AF-I3ZI90-F1
#
_cell.length_a   1.000
_cell.length_b   1.000
_cell.length_c   1.000
_cell.angle_alpha   90.00
_cell.angle_beta   90.00
_cell.angle_gamma   90.00
#
_symmetry.space_group_name_H-M   'P 1'
#
loop_
_entity.id
_entity.type
_entity.pdbx_description
1 polymer ?
#
loop_
_entity_poly.entity_id
_entity_poly.type
_entity_poly.pdbx_seq_one_letter_code
_entity_poly.pdbx_strand_id
1 'polypeptide(L)'
;MVTREKGVWIAVGTAAALLLAFALWWKFSPQPLPDPVTSNTFSGFDDLQSQLATRVHQYLDPKNSAPDFDVVVSGASMDEGTILRPSTTLAVSYDDCLPTSGKVREFSAPNLFPVYHLTRDVAVKAGFDDSRLAKLNLNVGRSTDVLFSIADVKLRMLDDNAIDTVTGTGACLQDITKSGLVWYVKGYISGKRTFRTAVQNAGSLSEQGGPYKIQVDGSPQNQSLSITDSEGQPFLALISVVPRNRDGKLKTVSSAPAVAADSPKKVEVGITHVLPHSPVSAAPPPVAAPPPLAPTGAAKGRIFVQQDQADAAGAGAVIVEALRRGGYDPISQVEKVPSRKMPSVAQIRYFNDGPDEATARSLQRILVATYPSARIVRVGVPSPQGQFEVWLPRAANH
;
A
#
# COMPACT_ATOMS: atom_id res chain seq x y z
N MET A 1 -25.90 -24.52 -61.93
CA MET A 1 -26.25 -25.22 -60.67
C MET A 1 -25.06 -25.47 -59.74
N VAL A 2 -23.88 -24.82 -59.95
CA VAL A 2 -22.62 -25.14 -59.21
C VAL A 2 -22.15 -23.99 -58.28
N THR A 3 -22.85 -22.86 -58.25
CA THR A 3 -22.43 -21.66 -57.48
C THR A 3 -23.07 -21.53 -56.09
N ARG A 4 -24.06 -22.35 -55.72
CA ARG A 4 -24.74 -22.25 -54.41
C ARG A 4 -24.08 -23.04 -53.27
N GLU A 5 -23.31 -24.09 -53.56
CA GLU A 5 -22.70 -24.90 -52.49
C GLU A 5 -21.46 -24.27 -51.85
N LYS A 6 -20.68 -23.46 -52.59
CA LYS A 6 -19.46 -22.83 -52.04
C LYS A 6 -19.76 -21.76 -50.99
N GLY A 7 -20.91 -21.09 -51.06
CA GLY A 7 -21.30 -20.06 -50.10
C GLY A 7 -21.62 -20.62 -48.70
N VAL A 8 -22.14 -21.85 -48.62
CA VAL A 8 -22.54 -22.46 -47.34
C VAL A 8 -21.32 -22.87 -46.52
N TRP A 9 -20.29 -23.46 -47.16
CA TRP A 9 -19.07 -23.86 -46.46
C TRP A 9 -18.25 -22.68 -45.92
N ILE A 10 -18.25 -21.54 -46.63
CA ILE A 10 -17.59 -20.31 -46.15
C ILE A 10 -18.32 -19.73 -44.94
N ALA A 11 -19.65 -19.69 -44.96
CA ALA A 11 -20.44 -19.19 -43.83
C ALA A 11 -20.28 -20.04 -42.55
N VAL A 12 -20.26 -21.37 -42.69
CA VAL A 12 -20.08 -22.30 -41.55
C VAL A 12 -18.67 -22.18 -40.96
N GLY A 13 -17.63 -22.08 -41.82
CA GLY A 13 -16.26 -21.89 -41.35
C GLY A 13 -16.05 -20.59 -40.59
N THR A 14 -16.68 -19.50 -41.04
CA THR A 14 -16.57 -18.18 -40.39
C THR A 14 -17.26 -18.14 -39.03
N ALA A 15 -18.44 -18.76 -38.92
CA ALA A 15 -19.17 -18.86 -37.64
C ALA A 15 -18.40 -19.72 -36.62
N ALA A 16 -17.82 -20.85 -37.06
CA ALA A 16 -17.01 -21.71 -36.20
C ALA A 16 -15.74 -20.99 -35.71
N ALA A 17 -15.05 -20.24 -36.57
CA ALA A 17 -13.87 -19.46 -36.18
C ALA A 17 -14.22 -18.35 -35.19
N LEU A 18 -15.34 -17.66 -35.36
CA LEU A 18 -15.82 -16.63 -34.42
C LEU A 18 -16.23 -17.22 -33.08
N LEU A 19 -16.90 -18.38 -33.06
CA LEU A 19 -17.25 -19.08 -31.82
C LEU A 19 -16.01 -19.57 -31.08
N LEU A 20 -15.00 -20.08 -31.80
CA LEU A 20 -13.74 -20.51 -31.19
C LEU A 20 -12.95 -19.31 -30.65
N ALA A 21 -12.90 -18.21 -31.41
CA ALA A 21 -12.28 -16.96 -30.96
C ALA A 21 -13.01 -16.37 -29.73
N PHE A 22 -14.34 -16.42 -29.70
CA PHE A 22 -15.13 -15.98 -28.55
C PHE A 22 -14.97 -16.91 -27.35
N ALA A 23 -14.93 -18.23 -27.55
CA ALA A 23 -14.73 -19.20 -26.46
C ALA A 23 -13.31 -19.12 -25.88
N LEU A 24 -12.30 -18.89 -26.72
CA LEU A 24 -10.94 -18.61 -26.28
C LEU A 24 -10.89 -17.27 -25.56
N TRP A 25 -11.46 -16.20 -26.14
CA TRP A 25 -11.55 -14.89 -25.50
C TRP A 25 -12.22 -15.00 -24.13
N TRP A 26 -13.38 -15.65 -24.01
CA TRP A 26 -14.09 -15.85 -22.74
C TRP A 26 -13.27 -16.66 -21.72
N LYS A 27 -12.53 -17.68 -22.16
CA LYS A 27 -11.64 -18.44 -21.26
C LYS A 27 -10.43 -17.63 -20.78
N PHE A 28 -9.99 -16.64 -21.56
CA PHE A 28 -8.86 -15.78 -21.22
C PHE A 28 -9.28 -14.40 -20.69
N SER A 29 -10.57 -14.06 -20.75
CA SER A 29 -11.12 -12.85 -20.16
C SER A 29 -10.94 -12.92 -18.65
N PRO A 30 -10.41 -11.85 -18.02
CA PRO A 30 -10.29 -11.80 -16.57
C PRO A 30 -11.67 -12.00 -15.96
N GLN A 31 -11.79 -12.97 -15.05
CA GLN A 31 -13.05 -13.16 -14.33
C GLN A 31 -13.38 -11.88 -13.57
N PRO A 32 -14.66 -11.45 -13.54
CA PRO A 32 -15.06 -10.32 -12.74
C PRO A 32 -14.65 -10.60 -11.29
N LEU A 33 -13.92 -9.65 -10.68
CA LEU A 33 -13.58 -9.74 -9.27
C LEU A 33 -14.89 -9.89 -8.47
N PRO A 34 -14.91 -10.73 -7.42
CA PRO A 34 -16.11 -10.89 -6.61
C PRO A 34 -16.63 -9.52 -6.15
N ASP A 35 -17.96 -9.38 -6.11
CA ASP A 35 -18.60 -8.13 -5.72
C ASP A 35 -18.02 -7.62 -4.39
N PRO A 36 -17.85 -6.30 -4.22
CA PRO A 36 -17.43 -5.72 -2.94
C PRO A 36 -18.32 -6.24 -1.82
N VAL A 37 -17.72 -6.67 -0.72
CA VAL A 37 -18.46 -6.93 0.52
C VAL A 37 -19.16 -5.62 0.86
N THR A 38 -20.47 -5.58 0.67
CA THR A 38 -21.26 -4.36 0.75
C THR A 38 -21.29 -3.85 2.20
N SER A 39 -21.09 -2.53 2.33
CA SER A 39 -21.53 -1.64 3.42
C SER A 39 -20.87 -1.67 4.80
N ASN A 40 -19.74 -2.36 5.03
CA ASN A 40 -19.06 -2.20 6.31
C ASN A 40 -18.12 -0.99 6.28
N THR A 41 -18.40 0.02 7.12
CA THR A 41 -17.47 1.10 7.39
C THR A 41 -16.25 0.54 8.11
N PHE A 42 -15.06 0.72 7.55
CA PHE A 42 -13.80 0.31 8.15
C PHE A 42 -13.47 1.23 9.31
N SER A 43 -13.52 0.68 10.53
CA SER A 43 -13.13 1.37 11.77
C SER A 43 -11.69 1.12 12.19
N GLY A 44 -11.05 0.05 11.69
CA GLY A 44 -9.64 -0.28 11.87
C GLY A 44 -8.86 -0.13 10.57
N PHE A 45 -7.62 0.36 10.65
CA PHE A 45 -6.78 0.49 9.47
C PHE A 45 -6.24 -0.87 9.02
N ASP A 46 -5.96 -1.76 9.97
CA ASP A 46 -5.54 -3.13 9.70
C ASP A 46 -6.61 -3.91 8.89
N ASP A 47 -7.90 -3.67 9.15
CA ASP A 47 -9.00 -4.28 8.39
C ASP A 47 -9.05 -3.75 6.95
N LEU A 48 -8.88 -2.43 6.76
CA LEU A 48 -8.80 -1.82 5.43
C LEU A 48 -7.61 -2.40 4.66
N GLN A 49 -6.45 -2.48 5.31
CA GLN A 49 -5.25 -3.03 4.70
C GLN A 49 -5.44 -4.50 4.31
N SER A 50 -6.00 -5.32 5.20
CA SER A 50 -6.29 -6.73 4.93
C SER A 50 -7.22 -6.88 3.72
N GLN A 51 -8.23 -6.01 3.60
CA GLN A 51 -9.14 -6.01 2.46
C GLN A 51 -8.46 -5.58 1.15
N LEU A 52 -7.61 -4.55 1.19
CA LEU A 52 -6.81 -4.11 0.03
C LEU A 52 -5.87 -5.24 -0.42
N ALA A 53 -5.18 -5.88 0.53
CA ALA A 53 -4.29 -7.01 0.28
C ALA A 53 -5.02 -8.18 -0.37
N THR A 54 -6.16 -8.58 0.21
CA THR A 54 -7.00 -9.67 -0.30
C THR A 54 -7.40 -9.43 -1.75
N ARG A 55 -7.79 -8.20 -2.11
CA ARG A 55 -8.17 -7.84 -3.48
C ARG A 55 -7.01 -7.98 -4.46
N VAL A 56 -5.83 -7.53 -4.05
CA VAL A 56 -4.62 -7.63 -4.86
C VAL A 56 -4.22 -9.10 -5.06
N HIS A 57 -4.31 -9.93 -4.01
CA HIS A 57 -4.07 -11.37 -4.13
C HIS A 57 -5.05 -12.04 -5.07
N GLN A 58 -6.35 -11.77 -4.94
CA GLN A 58 -7.37 -12.31 -5.84
C GLN A 58 -7.15 -11.90 -7.30
N TYR A 59 -6.64 -10.69 -7.53
CA TYR A 59 -6.34 -10.20 -8.87
C TYR A 59 -5.08 -10.85 -9.47
N LEU A 60 -4.01 -10.99 -8.68
CA LEU A 60 -2.74 -11.52 -9.16
C LEU A 60 -2.69 -13.06 -9.20
N ASP A 61 -3.42 -13.71 -8.31
CA ASP A 61 -3.50 -15.16 -8.18
C ASP A 61 -4.96 -15.60 -7.97
N PRO A 62 -5.81 -15.52 -9.01
CA PRO A 62 -7.23 -15.86 -8.92
C PRO A 62 -7.49 -17.34 -8.59
N LYS A 63 -6.45 -18.19 -8.70
CA LYS A 63 -6.52 -19.61 -8.35
C LYS A 63 -6.19 -19.88 -6.89
N ASN A 64 -5.84 -18.83 -6.13
CA ASN A 64 -5.45 -18.91 -4.72
C ASN A 64 -4.35 -19.95 -4.49
N SER A 65 -3.32 -19.90 -5.35
CA SER A 65 -2.15 -20.79 -5.37
C SER A 65 -1.15 -20.51 -4.23
N ALA A 66 -1.57 -19.78 -3.19
CA ALA A 66 -0.76 -19.12 -2.17
C ALA A 66 0.21 -18.09 -2.78
N PRO A 67 -0.13 -16.78 -2.73
CA PRO A 67 0.74 -15.74 -3.25
C PRO A 67 2.08 -15.74 -2.51
N ASP A 68 3.18 -15.56 -3.25
CA ASP A 68 4.54 -15.46 -2.71
C ASP A 68 4.87 -14.08 -2.11
N PHE A 69 3.85 -13.27 -1.88
CA PHE A 69 3.98 -11.90 -1.41
C PHE A 69 2.89 -11.54 -0.44
N ASP A 70 3.20 -10.55 0.39
CA ASP A 70 2.30 -9.77 1.22
C ASP A 70 2.05 -8.42 0.54
N VAL A 71 0.88 -7.84 0.80
CA VAL A 71 0.52 -6.51 0.30
C VAL A 71 0.41 -5.57 1.47
N VAL A 72 1.22 -4.53 1.43
CA VAL A 72 1.40 -3.61 2.55
C VAL A 72 1.09 -2.20 2.13
N VAL A 73 0.27 -1.50 2.91
CA VAL A 73 0.13 -0.05 2.75
C VAL A 73 1.43 0.60 3.20
N SER A 74 2.14 1.23 2.27
CA SER A 74 3.41 1.90 2.53
C SER A 74 3.34 3.33 2.03
N GLY A 75 3.52 4.28 2.96
CA GLY A 75 3.81 5.67 2.62
C GLY A 75 5.27 5.93 2.25
N ALA A 76 6.15 4.92 2.40
CA ALA A 76 7.55 5.02 2.04
C ALA A 76 7.77 4.50 0.60
N SER A 77 8.26 5.38 -0.27
CA SER A 77 8.73 5.02 -1.61
C SER A 77 10.13 4.41 -1.52
N MET A 78 10.18 3.10 -1.31
CA MET A 78 11.40 2.33 -1.55
C MET A 78 11.47 2.03 -3.06
N ASP A 79 12.66 1.71 -3.57
CA ASP A 79 12.77 1.38 -4.99
C ASP A 79 12.37 -0.09 -5.17
N GLU A 80 11.79 -0.47 -6.31
CA GLU A 80 11.53 -1.88 -6.58
C GLU A 80 12.82 -2.71 -6.49
N GLY A 81 12.74 -3.86 -5.83
CA GLY A 81 13.87 -4.75 -5.57
C GLY A 81 14.66 -4.43 -4.30
N THR A 82 14.32 -3.35 -3.60
CA THR A 82 14.90 -3.06 -2.27
C THR A 82 14.67 -4.26 -1.35
N ILE A 83 15.76 -4.80 -0.80
CA ILE A 83 15.73 -5.87 0.20
C ILE A 83 15.55 -5.25 1.58
N LEU A 84 14.58 -5.74 2.34
CA LEU A 84 14.21 -5.25 3.67
C LEU A 84 14.70 -6.22 4.74
N ARG A 85 15.05 -5.67 5.91
CA ARG A 85 15.25 -6.50 7.10
C ARG A 85 13.88 -6.98 7.59
N PRO A 86 13.78 -8.26 8.03
CA PRO A 86 12.51 -8.80 8.52
C PRO A 86 11.85 -7.89 9.56
N SER A 87 10.54 -7.70 9.41
CA SER A 87 9.70 -6.91 10.33
C SER A 87 10.00 -5.41 10.40
N THR A 88 10.85 -4.85 9.54
CA THR A 88 11.18 -3.40 9.55
C THR A 88 10.95 -2.79 8.17
N THR A 89 10.95 -1.46 8.08
CA THR A 89 11.01 -0.75 6.77
C THR A 89 12.43 -0.43 6.33
N LEU A 90 13.42 -0.97 7.01
CA LEU A 90 14.82 -0.69 6.75
C LEU A 90 15.34 -1.59 5.65
N ALA A 91 15.96 -0.96 4.65
CA ALA A 91 16.70 -1.70 3.67
C ALA A 91 17.90 -2.41 4.31
N VAL A 92 18.25 -3.59 3.81
CA VAL A 92 19.47 -4.31 4.17
C VAL A 92 20.69 -3.50 3.74
N SER A 93 20.67 -3.04 2.48
CA SER A 93 21.55 -2.00 1.94
C SER A 93 20.71 -1.07 1.04
N TYR A 94 21.07 0.20 0.99
CA TYR A 94 20.39 1.21 0.18
C TYR A 94 20.99 1.39 -1.22
N ASP A 95 22.17 0.83 -1.48
CA ASP A 95 22.93 1.02 -2.73
C ASP A 95 23.35 -0.32 -3.36
N ASP A 96 23.66 -1.35 -2.56
CA ASP A 96 24.30 -2.57 -3.06
C ASP A 96 23.30 -3.64 -3.55
N CYS A 97 22.03 -3.49 -3.17
CA CYS A 97 21.00 -4.54 -3.28
C CYS A 97 19.80 -4.13 -4.11
N LEU A 98 20.06 -3.46 -5.23
CA LEU A 98 19.07 -3.16 -6.24
C LEU A 98 19.31 -3.99 -7.51
N PRO A 99 18.24 -4.46 -8.19
CA PRO A 99 18.39 -5.14 -9.47
C PRO A 99 19.05 -4.19 -10.47
N THR A 100 20.25 -4.53 -10.92
CA THR A 100 20.94 -3.81 -12.02
C THR A 100 20.28 -4.10 -13.37
N SER A 101 19.54 -5.20 -13.46
CA SER A 101 18.74 -5.59 -14.61
C SER A 101 17.47 -6.30 -14.16
N GLY A 102 16.32 -5.70 -14.48
CA GLY A 102 15.01 -6.28 -14.25
C GLY A 102 13.98 -5.49 -15.03
N LYS A 103 13.14 -6.17 -15.80
CA LYS A 103 12.07 -5.48 -16.53
C LYS A 103 10.92 -5.27 -15.53
N VAL A 104 10.81 -4.04 -15.03
CA VAL A 104 9.58 -3.62 -14.34
C VAL A 104 8.45 -3.68 -15.35
N ARG A 105 7.44 -4.49 -15.07
CA ARG A 105 6.22 -4.58 -15.87
C ARG A 105 5.16 -3.69 -15.24
N GLU A 106 4.47 -2.93 -16.09
CA GLU A 106 3.32 -2.12 -15.69
C GLU A 106 2.04 -2.72 -16.27
N PHE A 107 1.01 -2.83 -15.44
CA PHE A 107 -0.31 -3.33 -15.80
C PHE A 107 -1.37 -2.33 -15.35
N SER A 108 -2.40 -2.11 -16.18
CA SER A 108 -3.57 -1.33 -15.80
C SER A 108 -4.58 -2.23 -15.09
N ALA A 109 -5.09 -1.79 -13.94
CA ALA A 109 -6.05 -2.54 -13.14
C ALA A 109 -7.21 -1.65 -12.67
N PRO A 110 -7.93 -0.95 -13.57
CA PRO A 110 -8.82 0.16 -13.24
C PRO A 110 -9.99 -0.21 -12.30
N ASN A 111 -10.35 -1.49 -12.22
CA ASN A 111 -11.44 -2.00 -11.38
C ASN A 111 -10.94 -2.83 -10.19
N LEU A 112 -9.65 -2.71 -9.82
CA LEU A 112 -9.06 -3.51 -8.75
C LEU A 112 -9.68 -3.21 -7.38
N PHE A 113 -9.99 -1.94 -7.13
CA PHE A 113 -10.50 -1.48 -5.85
C PHE A 113 -11.91 -0.89 -5.99
N PRO A 114 -12.87 -1.33 -5.16
CA PRO A 114 -14.17 -0.67 -5.05
C PRO A 114 -14.06 0.66 -4.30
N VAL A 115 -15.19 1.30 -4.07
CA VAL A 115 -15.32 2.38 -3.09
C VAL A 115 -15.41 1.77 -1.68
N TYR A 116 -14.67 2.33 -0.74
CA TYR A 116 -14.65 1.96 0.68
C TYR A 116 -15.30 3.05 1.52
N HIS A 117 -15.96 2.65 2.60
CA HIS A 117 -16.45 3.56 3.63
C HIS A 117 -15.48 3.53 4.80
N LEU A 118 -14.87 4.64 5.15
CA LEU A 118 -13.87 4.73 6.21
C LEU A 118 -14.40 5.61 7.33
N THR A 119 -14.06 5.27 8.57
CA THR A 119 -14.08 6.29 9.62
C THR A 119 -13.01 7.34 9.31
N ARG A 120 -13.19 8.56 9.83
CA ARG A 120 -12.20 9.63 9.68
C ARG A 120 -10.78 9.20 10.10
N ASP A 121 -10.66 8.52 11.24
CA ASP A 121 -9.34 8.11 11.75
C ASP A 121 -8.63 7.14 10.78
N VAL A 122 -9.39 6.21 10.18
CA VAL A 122 -8.86 5.31 9.15
C VAL A 122 -8.52 6.07 7.87
N ALA A 123 -9.36 7.03 7.46
CA ALA A 123 -9.07 7.88 6.30
C ALA A 123 -7.77 8.67 6.49
N VAL A 124 -7.53 9.25 7.67
CA VAL A 124 -6.29 9.97 7.99
C VAL A 124 -5.08 9.06 7.89
N LYS A 125 -5.17 7.84 8.46
CA LYS A 125 -4.13 6.81 8.33
C LYS A 125 -3.88 6.40 6.87
N ALA A 126 -4.92 6.41 6.03
CA ALA A 126 -4.85 6.15 4.58
C ALA A 126 -4.33 7.34 3.75
N GLY A 127 -4.07 8.50 4.38
CA GLY A 127 -3.48 9.68 3.74
C GLY A 127 -4.43 10.85 3.55
N PHE A 128 -5.61 10.85 4.19
CA PHE A 128 -6.47 12.03 4.28
C PHE A 128 -5.80 13.12 5.14
N ASP A 129 -5.47 14.26 4.54
CA ASP A 129 -4.71 15.33 5.20
C ASP A 129 -5.60 16.31 5.97
N ASP A 130 -5.95 15.93 7.21
CA ASP A 130 -6.73 16.76 8.15
C ASP A 130 -6.11 18.14 8.40
N SER A 131 -4.77 18.23 8.40
CA SER A 131 -4.07 19.48 8.71
C SER A 131 -4.33 20.56 7.65
N ARG A 132 -4.55 20.12 6.40
CA ARG A 132 -4.84 21.02 5.29
C ARG A 132 -6.30 21.47 5.28
N LEU A 133 -7.22 20.60 5.68
CA LEU A 133 -8.62 20.98 5.86
C LEU A 133 -8.82 22.02 6.95
N ALA A 134 -8.05 21.90 8.04
CA ALA A 134 -8.03 22.92 9.08
C ALA A 134 -7.62 24.31 8.54
N LYS A 135 -6.67 24.39 7.60
CA LYS A 135 -6.27 25.66 6.95
C LYS A 135 -7.36 26.26 6.08
N LEU A 136 -8.28 25.44 5.59
CA LEU A 136 -9.42 25.85 4.77
C LEU A 136 -10.64 26.19 5.62
N ASN A 137 -10.52 26.18 6.96
CA ASN A 137 -11.62 26.35 7.91
C ASN A 137 -12.79 25.37 7.68
N LEU A 138 -12.50 24.21 7.09
CA LEU A 138 -13.50 23.18 6.85
C LEU A 138 -13.60 22.28 8.08
N ASN A 139 -14.75 22.34 8.75
CA ASN A 139 -15.03 21.45 9.88
C ASN A 139 -15.63 20.14 9.38
N VAL A 140 -14.78 19.15 9.15
CA VAL A 140 -15.23 17.77 8.96
C VAL A 140 -15.58 17.21 10.34
N GLY A 141 -16.79 16.71 10.56
CA GLY A 141 -17.18 16.14 11.86
C GLY A 141 -16.33 14.92 12.23
N ARG A 142 -16.18 14.61 13.53
CA ARG A 142 -15.44 13.43 14.00
C ARG A 142 -16.10 12.09 13.63
N SER A 143 -17.42 12.08 13.45
CA SER A 143 -18.22 10.89 13.10
C SER A 143 -18.52 10.78 11.60
N THR A 144 -17.72 11.41 10.76
CA THR A 144 -17.99 11.42 9.32
C THR A 144 -17.59 10.11 8.69
N ASP A 145 -18.54 9.54 7.94
CA ASP A 145 -18.25 8.53 6.95
C ASP A 145 -17.46 9.19 5.80
N VAL A 146 -16.33 8.59 5.45
CA VAL A 146 -15.45 9.05 4.39
C VAL A 146 -15.44 7.99 3.30
N LEU A 147 -16.00 8.34 2.14
CA LEU A 147 -15.89 7.52 0.94
C LEU A 147 -14.47 7.61 0.41
N PHE A 148 -13.81 6.48 0.27
CA PHE A 148 -12.47 6.35 -0.26
C PHE A 148 -12.52 5.53 -1.56
N SER A 149 -12.00 6.09 -2.65
CA SER A 149 -11.92 5.41 -3.94
C SER A 149 -10.56 5.63 -4.59
N ILE A 150 -10.23 4.75 -5.53
CA ILE A 150 -8.94 4.77 -6.23
C ILE A 150 -9.19 4.59 -7.73
N ALA A 151 -8.85 5.62 -8.50
CA ALA A 151 -8.98 5.61 -9.96
C ALA A 151 -7.62 5.43 -10.65
N ASP A 152 -7.63 5.13 -11.94
CA ASP A 152 -6.42 4.99 -12.78
C ASP A 152 -5.38 4.03 -12.19
N VAL A 153 -5.85 2.94 -11.57
CA VAL A 153 -4.99 2.02 -10.83
C VAL A 153 -4.00 1.35 -11.78
N LYS A 154 -2.72 1.40 -11.39
CA LYS A 154 -1.59 0.80 -12.08
C LYS A 154 -0.78 -0.06 -11.13
N LEU A 155 -0.46 -1.25 -11.58
CA LEU A 155 0.38 -2.21 -10.90
C LEU A 155 1.75 -2.21 -11.59
N ARG A 156 2.82 -1.97 -10.82
CA ARG A 156 4.21 -2.07 -11.27
C ARG A 156 4.90 -3.17 -10.51
N MET A 157 5.48 -4.15 -11.20
CA MET A 157 6.13 -5.30 -10.55
C MET A 157 7.42 -5.69 -11.24
N LEU A 158 8.39 -6.14 -10.46
CA LEU A 158 9.54 -6.88 -10.95
C LEU A 158 9.11 -8.27 -11.44
N ASP A 159 9.74 -8.74 -12.51
CA ASP A 159 9.62 -10.14 -12.90
C ASP A 159 10.44 -11.03 -11.96
N ASP A 160 10.05 -12.31 -11.88
CA ASP A 160 10.69 -13.29 -11.00
C ASP A 160 12.19 -13.46 -11.33
N ASN A 161 12.60 -13.23 -12.58
CA ASN A 161 13.99 -13.28 -13.02
C ASN A 161 14.86 -12.15 -12.42
N ALA A 162 14.30 -10.95 -12.25
CA ALA A 162 14.99 -9.85 -11.58
C ALA A 162 15.32 -10.20 -10.13
N ILE A 163 14.45 -10.97 -9.47
CA ILE A 163 14.61 -11.36 -8.07
C ILE A 163 15.74 -12.37 -7.91
N ASP A 164 15.83 -13.36 -8.81
CA ASP A 164 16.94 -14.30 -8.86
C ASP A 164 18.27 -13.58 -9.09
N THR A 165 18.27 -12.52 -9.90
CA THR A 165 19.46 -11.71 -10.17
C THR A 165 19.93 -10.97 -8.91
N VAL A 166 19.03 -10.28 -8.21
CA VAL A 166 19.35 -9.52 -6.98
C VAL A 166 19.88 -10.45 -5.89
N THR A 167 19.17 -11.55 -5.68
CA THR A 167 19.44 -12.45 -4.55
C THR A 167 20.53 -13.48 -4.84
N GLY A 168 20.97 -13.60 -6.09
CA GLY A 168 22.10 -14.43 -6.51
C GLY A 168 23.47 -13.74 -6.41
N THR A 169 23.53 -12.42 -6.20
CA THR A 169 24.80 -11.67 -6.12
C THR A 169 25.37 -11.61 -4.70
N GLY A 170 26.70 -11.81 -4.58
CA GLY A 170 27.36 -12.17 -3.32
C GLY A 170 27.36 -11.13 -2.21
N ALA A 171 27.33 -9.82 -2.52
CA ALA A 171 27.38 -8.77 -1.50
C ALA A 171 26.09 -8.72 -0.67
N CYS A 172 24.93 -8.76 -1.33
CA CYS A 172 23.62 -8.77 -0.66
C CYS A 172 23.35 -10.06 0.08
N LEU A 173 23.81 -11.18 -0.49
CA LEU A 173 23.69 -12.50 0.13
C LEU A 173 24.25 -12.53 1.56
N GLN A 174 25.38 -11.87 1.84
CA GLN A 174 26.00 -11.93 3.17
C GLN A 174 25.10 -11.33 4.27
N ASP A 175 24.49 -10.19 4.02
CA ASP A 175 23.60 -9.57 5.01
C ASP A 175 22.26 -10.31 5.14
N ILE A 176 21.80 -10.91 4.05
CA ILE A 176 20.60 -11.75 4.00
C ILE A 176 20.80 -13.10 4.72
N THR A 177 22.03 -13.64 4.76
CA THR A 177 22.27 -15.01 5.24
C THR A 177 21.89 -15.27 6.70
N LYS A 178 21.72 -14.24 7.53
CA LYS A 178 21.52 -14.40 8.98
C LYS A 178 20.06 -14.69 9.39
N SER A 179 19.07 -14.35 8.56
CA SER A 179 17.64 -14.40 8.93
C SER A 179 16.88 -15.61 8.39
N GLY A 180 17.41 -16.33 7.38
CA GLY A 180 16.72 -17.44 6.70
C GLY A 180 15.53 -17.05 5.81
N LEU A 181 15.03 -15.82 5.97
CA LEU A 181 13.94 -15.21 5.18
C LEU A 181 14.41 -13.88 4.58
N VAL A 182 13.99 -13.62 3.35
CA VAL A 182 14.29 -12.37 2.63
C VAL A 182 12.98 -11.65 2.35
N TRP A 183 12.88 -10.41 2.80
CA TRP A 183 11.77 -9.52 2.46
C TRP A 183 12.28 -8.60 1.36
N TYR A 184 11.53 -8.41 0.28
CA TYR A 184 11.91 -7.44 -0.74
C TYR A 184 10.69 -6.79 -1.38
N VAL A 185 10.88 -5.57 -1.86
CA VAL A 185 9.85 -4.81 -2.57
C VAL A 185 9.68 -5.38 -3.97
N LYS A 186 8.68 -6.25 -4.18
CA LYS A 186 8.36 -6.83 -5.50
C LYS A 186 7.77 -5.80 -6.46
N GLY A 187 7.09 -4.79 -5.92
CA GLY A 187 6.44 -3.78 -6.75
C GLY A 187 5.59 -2.80 -5.96
N TYR A 188 4.83 -2.00 -6.71
CA TYR A 188 3.93 -0.99 -6.20
C TYR A 188 2.60 -1.00 -6.92
N ILE A 189 1.55 -0.62 -6.19
CA ILE A 189 0.28 -0.21 -6.77
C ILE A 189 0.15 1.29 -6.58
N SER A 190 -0.17 1.95 -7.69
CA SER A 190 -0.40 3.38 -7.76
C SER A 190 -1.79 3.68 -8.29
N GLY A 191 -2.34 4.83 -7.93
CA GLY A 191 -3.65 5.27 -8.38
C GLY A 191 -3.98 6.66 -7.84
N LYS A 192 -5.03 7.27 -8.39
CA LYS A 192 -5.54 8.56 -7.89
C LYS A 192 -6.53 8.31 -6.78
N ARG A 193 -6.15 8.59 -5.55
CA ARG A 193 -7.03 8.43 -4.40
C ARG A 193 -8.02 9.60 -4.36
N THR A 194 -9.26 9.31 -4.02
CA THR A 194 -10.28 10.31 -3.72
C THR A 194 -10.88 10.02 -2.36
N PHE A 195 -10.92 11.03 -1.51
CA PHE A 195 -11.62 11.02 -0.24
C PHE A 195 -12.80 11.98 -0.34
N ARG A 196 -14.00 11.48 -0.09
CA ARG A 196 -15.23 12.26 -0.16
C ARG A 196 -16.00 12.15 1.15
N THR A 197 -16.41 13.28 1.71
CA THR A 197 -17.16 13.32 2.96
C THR A 197 -18.21 14.41 2.93
N ALA A 198 -19.21 14.31 3.81
CA ALA A 198 -20.21 15.35 3.99
C ALA A 198 -19.62 16.52 4.78
N VAL A 199 -19.94 17.75 4.36
CA VAL A 199 -19.56 18.98 5.05
C VAL A 199 -20.76 19.91 5.15
N GLN A 200 -20.75 20.81 6.12
CA GLN A 200 -21.80 21.83 6.29
C GLN A 200 -21.20 23.21 6.11
N ASN A 201 -21.93 24.09 5.42
CA ASN A 201 -21.59 25.51 5.27
C ASN A 201 -20.17 25.76 4.70
N ALA A 202 -19.68 24.85 3.85
CA ALA A 202 -18.36 24.95 3.23
C ALA A 202 -18.30 26.01 2.11
N GLY A 203 -19.45 26.58 1.71
CA GLY A 203 -19.53 27.53 0.60
C GLY A 203 -19.14 26.87 -0.74
N SER A 204 -18.77 27.68 -1.73
CA SER A 204 -18.10 27.21 -2.94
C SER A 204 -16.59 27.25 -2.73
N LEU A 205 -15.97 26.09 -2.62
CA LEU A 205 -14.53 25.96 -2.55
C LEU A 205 -14.04 25.09 -3.71
N SER A 206 -13.13 25.63 -4.51
CA SER A 206 -12.31 24.84 -5.42
C SER A 206 -10.87 25.31 -5.34
N GLU A 207 -10.00 24.41 -4.88
CA GLU A 207 -8.55 24.61 -4.92
C GLU A 207 -7.99 23.65 -5.98
N GLN A 208 -7.26 24.21 -6.94
CA GLN A 208 -6.48 23.46 -7.92
C GLN A 208 -5.04 23.94 -7.83
N GLY A 209 -4.12 23.02 -7.55
CA GLY A 209 -2.69 23.32 -7.44
C GLY A 209 -1.98 22.44 -6.42
N GLY A 210 -0.80 21.95 -6.78
CA GLY A 210 -0.05 21.00 -5.96
C GLY A 210 -0.51 19.54 -6.14
N PRO A 211 -0.20 18.66 -5.18
CA PRO A 211 -0.40 17.20 -5.34
C PRO A 211 -1.87 16.74 -5.31
N TYR A 212 -2.82 17.63 -5.01
CA TYR A 212 -4.24 17.29 -4.87
C TYR A 212 -5.15 18.38 -5.46
N LYS A 213 -6.39 17.98 -5.72
CA LYS A 213 -7.52 18.83 -6.09
C LYS A 213 -8.56 18.77 -4.98
N ILE A 214 -9.06 19.93 -4.55
CA ILE A 214 -10.12 20.03 -3.54
C ILE A 214 -11.35 20.65 -4.18
N GLN A 215 -12.50 20.01 -4.02
CA GLN A 215 -13.78 20.47 -4.55
C GLN A 215 -14.88 20.30 -3.51
N VAL A 216 -15.78 21.27 -3.42
CA VAL A 216 -17.04 21.15 -2.69
C VAL A 216 -18.18 21.13 -3.71
N ASP A 217 -18.90 20.02 -3.73
CA ASP A 217 -20.04 19.80 -4.63
C ASP A 217 -21.34 19.63 -3.82
N GLY A 218 -22.49 19.85 -4.45
CA GLY A 218 -23.81 19.64 -3.84
C GLY A 218 -24.57 20.92 -3.48
N SER A 219 -25.79 20.76 -2.94
CA SER A 219 -26.61 21.89 -2.50
C SER A 219 -26.18 22.38 -1.11
N PRO A 220 -26.52 23.62 -0.69
CA PRO A 220 -26.17 24.13 0.64
C PRO A 220 -26.59 23.22 1.80
N GLN A 221 -27.65 22.42 1.64
CA GLN A 221 -28.13 21.48 2.64
C GLN A 221 -27.39 20.12 2.61
N ASN A 222 -26.76 19.76 1.50
CA ASN A 222 -26.10 18.47 1.26
C ASN A 222 -24.78 18.68 0.52
N GLN A 223 -23.85 19.41 1.14
CA GLN A 223 -22.53 19.64 0.57
C GLN A 223 -21.61 18.44 0.83
N SER A 224 -20.76 18.15 -0.14
CA SER A 224 -19.75 17.12 -0.05
C SER A 224 -18.40 17.68 -0.46
N LEU A 225 -17.42 17.48 0.40
CA LEU A 225 -16.02 17.78 0.14
C LEU A 225 -15.38 16.58 -0.51
N SER A 226 -14.66 16.80 -1.62
CA SER A 226 -13.83 15.81 -2.29
C SER A 226 -12.38 16.29 -2.33
N ILE A 227 -11.46 15.42 -1.90
CA ILE A 227 -10.01 15.61 -2.02
C ILE A 227 -9.48 14.49 -2.91
N THR A 228 -8.92 14.85 -4.06
CA THR A 228 -8.45 13.90 -5.07
C THR A 228 -6.98 14.12 -5.38
N ASP A 229 -6.17 13.06 -5.42
CA ASP A 229 -4.79 13.16 -5.92
C ASP A 229 -4.79 13.69 -7.37
N SER A 230 -3.94 14.67 -7.67
CA SER A 230 -3.84 15.23 -9.03
C SER A 230 -3.26 14.22 -10.03
N GLU A 231 -2.39 13.32 -9.56
CA GLU A 231 -1.75 12.26 -10.33
C GLU A 231 -1.79 10.94 -9.56
N GLY A 232 -1.59 9.82 -10.27
CA GLY A 232 -1.53 8.51 -9.61
C GLY A 232 -0.32 8.43 -8.69
N GLN A 233 -0.55 8.20 -7.39
CA GLN A 233 0.50 8.06 -6.39
C GLN A 233 0.64 6.60 -5.97
N PRO A 234 1.87 6.10 -5.70
CA PRO A 234 2.04 4.80 -5.08
C PRO A 234 1.44 4.81 -3.67
N PHE A 235 0.65 3.80 -3.33
CA PHE A 235 0.00 3.71 -2.01
C PHE A 235 0.04 2.30 -1.41
N LEU A 236 0.24 1.25 -2.21
CA LEU A 236 0.56 -0.09 -1.71
C LEU A 236 1.92 -0.53 -2.23
N ALA A 237 2.74 -1.07 -1.34
CA ALA A 237 3.91 -1.86 -1.68
C ALA A 237 3.53 -3.34 -1.71
N LEU A 238 4.10 -4.07 -2.67
CA LEU A 238 4.04 -5.52 -2.72
C LEU A 238 5.36 -6.02 -2.15
N ILE A 239 5.31 -6.69 -1.01
CA ILE A 239 6.49 -7.19 -0.31
C ILE A 239 6.50 -8.70 -0.42
N SER A 240 7.47 -9.26 -1.11
CA SER A 240 7.58 -10.71 -1.18
C SER A 240 8.51 -11.23 -0.09
N VAL A 241 8.08 -12.34 0.53
CA VAL A 241 8.83 -13.05 1.57
C VAL A 241 9.29 -14.37 0.98
N VAL A 242 10.58 -14.47 0.69
CA VAL A 242 11.14 -15.68 0.07
C VAL A 242 11.91 -16.48 1.11
N PRO A 243 11.52 -17.74 1.35
CA PRO A 243 12.31 -18.65 2.14
C PRO A 243 13.58 -19.06 1.37
N ARG A 244 14.69 -19.13 2.10
CA ARG A 244 15.95 -19.61 1.55
C ARG A 244 16.06 -21.12 1.73
N ASN A 245 16.57 -21.82 0.72
CA ASN A 245 16.97 -23.21 0.84
C ASN A 245 18.25 -23.33 1.68
N ARG A 246 18.54 -24.53 2.22
CA ARG A 246 19.74 -24.79 3.03
C ARG A 246 21.05 -24.48 2.29
N ASP A 247 21.04 -24.57 0.96
CA ASP A 247 22.20 -24.27 0.09
C ASP A 247 22.41 -22.78 -0.15
N GLY A 248 21.60 -21.95 0.49
CA GLY A 248 21.72 -20.51 0.40
C GLY A 248 21.18 -19.88 -0.89
N LYS A 249 20.48 -20.66 -1.72
CA LYS A 249 19.69 -20.16 -2.84
C LYS A 249 18.27 -19.85 -2.38
N LEU A 250 17.63 -18.86 -2.99
CA LEU A 250 16.19 -18.68 -2.79
C LEU A 250 15.43 -19.91 -3.30
N LYS A 251 14.37 -20.30 -2.59
CA LYS A 251 13.41 -21.23 -3.16
C LYS A 251 12.59 -20.43 -4.16
N THR A 252 12.88 -20.57 -5.46
CA THR A 252 12.05 -20.00 -6.52
C THR A 252 10.62 -20.48 -6.30
N VAL A 253 9.72 -19.55 -5.99
CA VAL A 253 8.30 -19.84 -5.92
C VAL A 253 7.83 -19.96 -7.37
N SER A 254 7.14 -21.05 -7.70
CA SER A 254 6.78 -21.38 -9.07
C SER A 254 6.10 -20.18 -9.74
N SER A 255 6.62 -19.77 -10.91
CA SER A 255 6.24 -18.58 -11.69
C SER A 255 4.73 -18.31 -11.68
N ALA A 256 4.35 -17.07 -11.38
CA ALA A 256 2.97 -16.60 -11.49
C ALA A 256 2.45 -16.77 -12.94
N PRO A 257 1.15 -17.08 -13.14
CA PRO A 257 0.58 -17.14 -14.48
C PRO A 257 0.66 -15.77 -15.18
N ALA A 258 0.91 -15.78 -16.48
CA ALA A 258 0.97 -14.57 -17.29
C ALA A 258 -0.37 -13.83 -17.24
N VAL A 259 -0.43 -12.68 -16.56
CA VAL A 259 -1.56 -11.75 -16.64
C VAL A 259 -1.56 -11.16 -18.04
N ALA A 260 -2.62 -11.42 -18.82
CA ALA A 260 -2.78 -10.84 -20.14
C ALA A 260 -2.91 -9.31 -20.02
N ALA A 261 -1.98 -8.56 -20.61
CA ALA A 261 -2.03 -7.12 -20.66
C ALA A 261 -3.16 -6.68 -21.59
N ASP A 262 -4.31 -6.31 -21.03
CA ASP A 262 -5.42 -5.77 -21.82
C ASP A 262 -5.38 -4.24 -21.87
N SER A 263 -5.73 -3.68 -23.02
CA SER A 263 -5.66 -2.23 -23.26
C SER A 263 -6.81 -1.50 -22.54
N PRO A 264 -6.56 -0.40 -21.82
CA PRO A 264 -7.58 0.23 -21.01
C PRO A 264 -8.66 0.90 -21.88
N LYS A 265 -9.91 0.43 -21.78
CA LYS A 265 -11.08 1.23 -22.15
C LYS A 265 -11.37 2.22 -21.02
N LYS A 266 -11.42 3.52 -21.36
CA LYS A 266 -11.77 4.61 -20.44
C LYS A 266 -13.22 4.43 -19.99
N VAL A 267 -13.43 3.96 -18.75
CA VAL A 267 -14.75 3.90 -18.12
C VAL A 267 -14.95 5.21 -17.35
N GLU A 268 -15.86 6.05 -17.83
CA GLU A 268 -16.28 7.26 -17.14
C GLU A 268 -17.25 6.89 -16.03
N VAL A 269 -16.77 6.86 -14.78
CA VAL A 269 -17.62 6.54 -13.62
C VAL A 269 -18.37 7.81 -13.21
N GLY A 270 -19.60 7.97 -13.72
CA GLY A 270 -20.54 8.98 -13.26
C GLY A 270 -21.13 8.61 -11.90
N ILE A 271 -20.46 8.97 -10.80
CA ILE A 271 -20.96 8.74 -9.45
C ILE A 271 -21.92 9.87 -9.06
N THR A 272 -23.20 9.71 -9.42
CA THR A 272 -24.30 10.45 -8.76
C THR A 272 -24.90 9.52 -7.72
N HIS A 273 -24.42 9.58 -6.47
CA HIS A 273 -25.01 8.84 -5.35
C HIS A 273 -25.63 9.84 -4.36
N VAL A 274 -26.96 9.83 -4.31
CA VAL A 274 -27.75 10.35 -3.19
C VAL A 274 -27.80 9.23 -2.16
N LEU A 275 -27.32 9.46 -0.94
CA LEU A 275 -27.31 8.50 0.16
C LEU A 275 -28.75 8.01 0.49
N PRO A 276 -29.13 6.74 0.27
CA PRO A 276 -30.39 6.20 0.77
C PRO A 276 -30.20 5.56 2.15
N HIS A 277 -31.17 5.76 3.03
CA HIS A 277 -31.31 4.97 4.26
C HIS A 277 -31.99 3.64 3.90
N SER A 278 -31.39 2.48 4.23
CA SER A 278 -32.00 1.16 4.01
C SER A 278 -31.61 0.14 5.08
N PRO A 279 -32.46 -0.89 5.32
CA PRO A 279 -32.44 -1.69 6.54
C PRO A 279 -31.41 -2.82 6.50
N VAL A 280 -31.01 -3.25 7.70
CA VAL A 280 -29.98 -4.25 8.01
C VAL A 280 -30.35 -5.63 7.44
N SER A 281 -29.53 -6.13 6.52
CA SER A 281 -29.56 -7.52 6.04
C SER A 281 -28.48 -8.33 6.76
N ALA A 282 -28.81 -9.56 7.17
CA ALA A 282 -27.92 -10.45 7.91
C ALA A 282 -26.68 -10.84 7.08
N ALA A 283 -25.50 -10.70 7.68
CA ALA A 283 -24.22 -10.95 7.04
C ALA A 283 -23.95 -12.45 6.79
N PRO A 284 -23.29 -12.81 5.67
CA PRO A 284 -22.78 -14.16 5.47
C PRO A 284 -21.58 -14.45 6.40
N PRO A 285 -21.29 -15.74 6.68
CA PRO A 285 -20.20 -16.13 7.57
C PRO A 285 -18.82 -15.73 6.99
N PRO A 286 -17.86 -15.34 7.85
CA PRO A 286 -16.53 -14.90 7.42
C PRO A 286 -15.75 -16.04 6.75
N VAL A 287 -15.15 -15.76 5.60
CA VAL A 287 -14.14 -16.62 4.98
C VAL A 287 -12.88 -16.55 5.84
N ALA A 288 -12.38 -17.71 6.29
CA ALA A 288 -11.20 -17.77 7.13
C ALA A 288 -9.97 -17.21 6.39
N ALA A 289 -9.36 -16.18 6.96
CA ALA A 289 -8.07 -15.66 6.49
C ALA A 289 -7.00 -16.77 6.54
N PRO A 290 -6.02 -16.77 5.62
CA PRO A 290 -4.87 -17.66 5.74
C PRO A 290 -4.18 -17.42 7.10
N PRO A 291 -3.69 -18.49 7.76
CA PRO A 291 -3.07 -18.36 9.07
C PRO A 291 -1.87 -17.42 8.97
N PRO A 292 -1.80 -16.34 9.77
CA PRO A 292 -0.60 -15.52 9.84
C PRO A 292 0.59 -16.41 10.21
N LEU A 293 1.72 -16.21 9.55
CA LEU A 293 2.98 -16.87 9.90
C LEU A 293 3.24 -16.61 11.40
N ALA A 294 3.05 -17.63 12.23
CA ALA A 294 3.17 -17.49 13.67
C ALA A 294 4.62 -17.10 14.02
N PRO A 295 4.87 -15.96 14.69
CA PRO A 295 6.19 -15.64 15.17
C PRO A 295 6.60 -16.69 16.20
N THR A 296 7.75 -17.33 15.97
CA THR A 296 8.38 -18.27 16.87
C THR A 296 8.81 -17.53 18.13
N GLY A 297 7.96 -17.56 19.16
CA GLY A 297 8.10 -16.77 20.39
C GLY A 297 7.60 -15.33 20.21
N ALA A 298 6.86 -14.80 21.18
CA ALA A 298 6.45 -13.40 21.19
C ALA A 298 7.68 -12.51 21.41
N ALA A 299 8.43 -12.26 20.33
CA ALA A 299 9.59 -11.39 20.35
C ALA A 299 9.15 -10.03 20.91
N LYS A 300 9.86 -9.54 21.93
CA LYS A 300 9.64 -8.19 22.46
C LYS A 300 9.96 -7.19 21.34
N GLY A 301 9.01 -6.32 21.02
CA GLY A 301 9.23 -5.23 20.07
C GLY A 301 10.41 -4.35 20.48
N ARG A 302 11.04 -3.73 19.49
CA ARG A 302 12.25 -2.90 19.66
C ARG A 302 12.00 -1.49 19.12
N ILE A 303 12.72 -0.51 19.66
CA ILE A 303 12.69 0.87 19.15
C ILE A 303 14.02 1.14 18.43
N PHE A 304 13.93 1.41 17.13
CA PHE A 304 15.07 1.76 16.29
C PHE A 304 15.09 3.28 16.07
N VAL A 305 16.27 3.89 16.03
CA VAL A 305 16.42 5.33 15.73
C VAL A 305 17.21 5.49 14.44
N GLN A 306 16.60 6.13 13.44
CA GLN A 306 17.20 6.39 12.13
C GLN A 306 17.57 7.87 12.01
N GLN A 307 18.81 8.12 11.62
CA GLN A 307 19.36 9.45 11.43
C GLN A 307 19.95 9.57 10.03
N ASP A 308 19.88 10.77 9.47
CA ASP A 308 20.55 11.06 8.21
C ASP A 308 22.05 10.79 8.33
N GLN A 309 22.62 10.10 7.34
CA GLN A 309 24.06 9.87 7.25
C GLN A 309 24.85 11.18 7.19
N ALA A 310 24.28 12.24 6.59
CA ALA A 310 24.89 13.56 6.54
C ALA A 310 24.82 14.33 7.87
N ASP A 311 24.02 13.87 8.84
CA ASP A 311 23.92 14.52 10.14
C ASP A 311 25.11 14.12 11.05
N ALA A 312 26.11 15.01 11.06
CA ALA A 312 27.30 14.92 11.91
C ALA A 312 27.04 15.35 13.37
N ALA A 313 25.95 16.06 13.66
CA ALA A 313 25.68 16.65 14.97
C ALA A 313 25.25 15.62 16.03
N GLY A 314 25.05 14.36 15.63
CA GLY A 314 24.72 13.28 16.56
C GLY A 314 23.32 13.39 17.17
N ALA A 315 22.38 14.07 16.49
CA ALA A 315 21.00 14.22 16.95
C ALA A 315 20.32 12.89 17.29
N GLY A 316 20.69 11.79 16.62
CA GLY A 316 20.25 10.44 16.95
C GLY A 316 20.57 10.03 18.40
N ALA A 317 21.79 10.31 18.88
CA ALA A 317 22.19 9.98 20.25
C ALA A 317 21.40 10.79 21.29
N VAL A 318 21.11 12.06 20.98
CA VAL A 318 20.27 12.93 21.82
C VAL A 318 18.85 12.35 21.95
N ILE A 319 18.28 11.88 20.84
CA ILE A 319 16.95 11.27 20.84
C ILE A 319 16.95 9.92 21.56
N VAL A 320 17.96 9.08 21.37
CA VAL A 320 18.12 7.83 22.14
C VAL A 320 18.10 8.11 23.65
N GLU A 321 18.82 9.13 24.11
CA GLU A 321 18.85 9.49 25.53
C GLU A 321 17.53 10.11 26.02
N ALA A 322 16.87 10.93 25.19
CA ALA A 322 15.54 11.45 25.50
C ALA A 322 14.51 10.33 25.67
N LEU A 323 14.56 9.30 24.82
CA LEU A 323 13.71 8.12 24.91
C LEU A 323 13.98 7.32 26.20
N ARG A 324 15.25 7.12 26.57
CA ARG A 324 15.62 6.45 27.83
C ARG A 324 15.09 7.18 29.06
N ARG A 325 15.26 8.50 29.11
CA ARG A 325 14.67 9.33 30.18
C ARG A 325 13.14 9.25 30.23
N GLY A 326 12.50 9.01 29.08
CA GLY A 326 11.08 8.74 28.98
C GLY A 326 10.64 7.32 29.40
N GLY A 327 11.56 6.47 29.86
CA GLY A 327 11.28 5.10 30.29
C GLY A 327 11.27 4.06 29.16
N TYR A 328 11.74 4.41 27.97
CA TYR A 328 11.84 3.50 26.83
C TYR A 328 13.25 2.87 26.72
N ASP A 329 13.33 1.72 26.05
CA ASP A 329 14.58 0.99 25.82
C ASP A 329 14.91 0.90 24.32
N PRO A 330 15.36 2.00 23.69
CA PRO A 330 15.77 1.98 22.29
C PRO A 330 17.09 1.23 22.12
N ILE A 331 17.25 0.61 20.95
CA ILE A 331 18.55 0.05 20.55
C ILE A 331 19.59 1.18 20.57
N SER A 332 20.71 0.92 21.22
CA SER A 332 21.75 1.93 21.43
C SER A 332 22.38 2.44 20.14
N GLN A 333 22.44 1.59 19.12
CA GLN A 333 22.97 1.94 17.81
C GLN A 333 21.96 2.79 17.02
N VAL A 334 22.37 4.01 16.68
CA VAL A 334 21.66 4.85 15.72
C VAL A 334 21.98 4.37 14.31
N GLU A 335 20.95 4.18 13.50
CA GLU A 335 21.09 3.74 12.13
C GLU A 335 21.28 4.94 11.20
N LYS A 336 22.36 4.93 10.44
CA LYS A 336 22.63 5.96 9.43
C LYS A 336 21.95 5.58 8.12
N VAL A 337 21.16 6.50 7.58
CA VAL A 337 20.38 6.29 6.36
C VAL A 337 20.73 7.39 5.34
N PRO A 338 20.88 7.06 4.04
CA PRO A 338 21.17 8.07 3.02
C PRO A 338 20.11 9.18 2.97
N SER A 339 20.56 10.43 2.82
CA SER A 339 19.70 11.62 2.91
C SER A 339 18.50 11.56 1.95
N ARG A 340 18.69 11.01 0.74
CA ARG A 340 17.62 10.85 -0.26
C ARG A 340 16.45 9.97 0.23
N LYS A 341 16.68 9.06 1.18
CA LYS A 341 15.67 8.18 1.78
C LYS A 341 15.13 8.71 3.12
N MET A 342 15.75 9.74 3.69
CA MET A 342 15.28 10.38 4.90
C MET A 342 14.05 11.26 4.64
N PRO A 343 13.06 11.26 5.54
CA PRO A 343 11.87 12.11 5.43
C PRO A 343 12.23 13.58 5.68
N SER A 344 11.43 14.50 5.14
CA SER A 344 11.62 15.94 5.41
C SER A 344 11.23 16.37 6.84
N VAL A 345 10.45 15.55 7.54
CA VAL A 345 10.00 15.79 8.92
C VAL A 345 10.23 14.54 9.75
N ALA A 346 10.42 14.71 11.05
CA ALA A 346 10.60 13.59 11.97
C ALA A 346 9.32 12.71 12.03
N GLN A 347 9.48 11.40 12.13
CA GLN A 347 8.38 10.44 12.15
C GLN A 347 8.56 9.39 13.23
N ILE A 348 7.48 9.05 13.92
CA ILE A 348 7.35 7.81 14.70
C ILE A 348 6.56 6.83 13.84
N ARG A 349 7.21 5.76 13.41
CA ARG A 349 6.57 4.68 12.64
C ARG A 349 6.20 3.52 13.56
N TYR A 350 4.98 3.02 13.43
CA TYR A 350 4.46 1.90 14.21
C TYR A 350 3.72 0.89 13.32
N PHE A 351 3.73 -0.37 13.72
CA PHE A 351 3.45 -1.50 12.81
C PHE A 351 2.16 -2.29 13.09
N ASN A 352 1.52 -2.06 14.24
CA ASN A 352 0.27 -2.73 14.61
C ASN A 352 -0.73 -1.68 15.15
N ASP A 353 -2.04 -1.85 14.92
CA ASP A 353 -3.03 -1.00 15.60
C ASP A 353 -3.14 -1.34 17.11
N GLY A 354 -3.98 -0.60 17.84
CA GLY A 354 -4.26 -0.83 19.26
C GLY A 354 -3.20 -0.24 20.20
N PRO A 355 -2.57 -1.02 21.09
CA PRO A 355 -1.67 -0.51 22.13
C PRO A 355 -0.40 0.18 21.58
N ASP A 356 0.03 -0.20 20.36
CA ASP A 356 1.18 0.41 19.71
C ASP A 356 0.88 1.87 19.31
N GLU A 357 -0.36 2.20 18.95
CA GLU A 357 -0.74 3.58 18.60
C GLU A 357 -0.63 4.53 19.82
N ALA A 358 -1.13 4.11 20.98
CA ALA A 358 -1.01 4.89 22.20
C ALA A 358 0.47 5.11 22.60
N THR A 359 1.29 4.08 22.41
CA THR A 359 2.74 4.16 22.63
C THR A 359 3.41 5.11 21.63
N ALA A 360 3.04 5.05 20.35
CA ALA A 360 3.53 5.96 19.32
C ALA A 360 3.21 7.43 19.65
N ARG A 361 2.02 7.72 20.17
CA ARG A 361 1.65 9.07 20.67
C ARG A 361 2.51 9.52 21.84
N SER A 362 2.87 8.61 22.73
CA SER A 362 3.78 8.92 23.82
C SER A 362 5.21 9.19 23.33
N LEU A 363 5.72 8.38 22.41
CA LEU A 363 7.03 8.60 21.76
C LEU A 363 7.05 9.92 20.96
N GLN A 364 5.96 10.25 20.26
CA GLN A 364 5.85 11.51 19.52
C GLN A 364 5.97 12.72 20.46
N ARG A 365 5.37 12.69 21.65
CA ARG A 365 5.49 13.81 22.62
C ARG A 365 6.94 14.06 23.03
N ILE A 366 7.75 13.02 23.15
CA ILE A 366 9.20 13.15 23.39
C ILE A 366 9.87 13.79 22.17
N LEU A 367 9.54 13.31 20.97
CA LEU A 367 10.17 13.79 19.74
C LEU A 367 9.81 15.25 19.41
N VAL A 368 8.58 15.70 19.71
CA VAL A 368 8.09 17.08 19.49
C VAL A 368 8.89 18.12 20.27
N ALA A 369 9.48 17.76 21.40
CA ALA A 369 10.33 18.67 22.17
C ALA A 369 11.59 19.11 21.39
N THR A 370 12.07 18.27 20.45
CA THR A 370 13.22 18.58 19.59
C THR A 370 12.78 18.92 18.16
N TYR A 371 11.75 18.23 17.65
CA TYR A 371 11.24 18.38 16.30
C TYR A 371 9.74 18.70 16.35
N PRO A 372 9.35 19.99 16.44
CA PRO A 372 7.95 20.38 16.63
C PRO A 372 6.97 19.86 15.57
N SER A 373 7.46 19.59 14.36
CA SER A 373 6.67 19.03 13.26
C SER A 373 6.65 17.49 13.22
N ALA A 374 7.11 16.81 14.28
CA ALA A 374 7.12 15.35 14.33
C ALA A 374 5.72 14.76 14.23
N ARG A 375 5.57 13.70 13.44
CA ARG A 375 4.27 13.03 13.21
C ARG A 375 4.33 11.53 13.41
N ILE A 376 3.18 10.91 13.59
CA ILE A 376 3.04 9.45 13.66
C ILE A 376 2.69 8.93 12.27
N VAL A 377 3.25 7.79 11.89
CA VAL A 377 3.01 7.10 10.62
C VAL A 377 2.74 5.61 10.89
N ARG A 378 1.60 5.10 10.44
CA ARG A 378 1.29 3.67 10.48
C ARG A 378 1.99 2.98 9.30
N VAL A 379 2.71 1.89 9.55
CA VAL A 379 3.40 1.09 8.53
C VAL A 379 2.80 -0.31 8.46
N GLY A 380 2.11 -0.65 7.37
CA GLY A 380 1.40 -1.93 7.27
C GLY A 380 2.26 -3.20 7.24
N VAL A 381 3.56 -3.15 7.51
CA VAL A 381 4.43 -4.33 7.53
C VAL A 381 4.14 -5.11 8.82
N PRO A 382 3.85 -6.42 8.78
CA PRO A 382 3.72 -7.23 9.99
C PRO A 382 4.99 -7.15 10.85
N SER A 383 4.83 -6.93 12.15
CA SER A 383 5.94 -6.76 13.08
C SER A 383 5.57 -7.20 14.48
N PRO A 384 6.53 -7.64 15.32
CA PRO A 384 6.28 -7.87 16.74
C PRO A 384 5.63 -6.64 17.40
N GLN A 385 4.70 -6.89 18.32
CA GLN A 385 4.04 -5.85 19.10
C GLN A 385 5.06 -5.03 19.91
N GLY A 386 4.86 -3.72 19.96
CA GLY A 386 5.76 -2.78 20.64
C GLY A 386 7.00 -2.43 19.84
N GLN A 387 7.03 -2.75 18.53
CA GLN A 387 8.12 -2.33 17.65
C GLN A 387 7.85 -0.95 17.06
N PHE A 388 8.87 -0.09 17.04
CA PHE A 388 8.79 1.26 16.52
C PHE A 388 10.07 1.65 15.78
N GLU A 389 9.92 2.53 14.80
CA GLU A 389 11.06 3.22 14.17
C GLU A 389 10.92 4.73 14.34
N VAL A 390 11.99 5.38 14.80
CA VAL A 390 12.08 6.81 15.02
C VAL A 390 12.94 7.42 13.93
N TRP A 391 12.30 7.92 12.89
CA TRP A 391 12.98 8.54 11.75
C TRP A 391 13.16 10.03 12.00
N LEU A 392 14.41 10.48 12.10
CA LEU A 392 14.73 11.91 12.19
C LEU A 392 14.55 12.60 10.82
N PRO A 393 14.43 13.93 10.77
CA PRO A 393 14.35 14.61 9.48
C PRO A 393 15.69 14.50 8.74
N ARG A 394 15.63 14.60 7.42
CA ARG A 394 16.80 14.80 6.55
C ARG A 394 17.62 15.98 7.06
N ALA A 395 18.93 15.83 7.11
CA ALA A 395 19.83 16.92 7.42
C ALA A 395 19.64 18.04 6.38
N ALA A 396 19.57 19.29 6.83
CA ALA A 396 19.63 20.40 5.88
C ALA A 396 21.00 20.35 5.19
N ASN A 397 21.02 20.42 3.85
CA ASN A 397 22.27 20.65 3.13
C ASN A 397 22.77 22.03 3.59
N HIS A 398 23.80 22.05 4.43
CA HIS A 398 24.46 23.27 4.87
C HIS A 398 25.36 23.84 3.77
#